data_AF-A0A2M7AUT5-F1
#
_entry.id   AF-A0A2M7AUT5-F1
#
_cell.length_a   1.000
_cell.length_b   1.000
_cell.length_c   1.000
_cell.angle_alpha   90.00
_cell.angle_beta   90.00
_cell.angle_gamma   90.00
#
_symmetry.space_group_name_H-M   'P 1'
#
loop_
_entity.id
_entity.type
_entity.pdbx_description
1 polymer ?
#
loop_
_entity_poly.entity_id
_entity_poly.type
_entity_poly.pdbx_seq_one_letter_code
_entity_poly.pdbx_strand_id
1 'polypeptide(L)'
;MKLIKNIIFIFLLLFLFSSLLRNLFSYKSKLDFYEQFKQNFKKEEKRNIQLKTEVVRKKSTEEIEKTIRNNLNLLKDNEIALIIPPPPIVSVTVTPTPQPNWRQWWELYFGKN
;
A
#
# COMPACT_ATOMS: atom_id res chain seq x y z
N MET A 1 -37.75 2.73 47.24
CA MET A 1 -36.76 1.63 47.39
C MET A 1 -36.61 0.75 46.13
N LYS A 2 -37.69 0.30 45.47
CA LYS A 2 -37.59 -0.56 44.26
C LYS A 2 -36.88 0.11 43.08
N LEU A 3 -37.20 1.38 42.79
CA LEU A 3 -36.56 2.15 41.71
C LEU A 3 -35.04 2.31 41.92
N ILE A 4 -34.61 2.65 43.13
CA ILE A 4 -33.19 2.78 43.50
C ILE A 4 -32.46 1.44 43.35
N LYS A 5 -33.07 0.33 43.81
CA LYS A 5 -32.51 -1.03 43.62
C LYS A 5 -32.35 -1.39 42.13
N ASN A 6 -33.33 -1.06 41.29
CA ASN A 6 -33.24 -1.30 39.85
C ASN A 6 -32.12 -0.47 39.19
N ILE A 7 -31.97 0.81 39.58
CA ILE A 7 -30.91 1.68 39.06
C ILE A 7 -29.52 1.13 39.44
N ILE A 8 -29.33 0.73 40.69
CA ILE A 8 -28.07 0.12 41.16
C ILE A 8 -27.78 -1.19 40.41
N PHE A 9 -28.81 -2.01 40.18
CA PHE A 9 -28.67 -3.26 39.44
C PHE A 9 -28.27 -3.04 37.98
N ILE A 10 -28.87 -2.05 37.31
CA ILE A 10 -28.53 -1.66 35.93
C ILE A 10 -27.10 -1.12 35.86
N PHE A 11 -26.68 -0.32 36.83
CA PHE A 11 -25.32 0.19 36.89
C PHE A 11 -24.30 -0.92 37.09
N LEU A 12 -24.59 -1.88 37.99
CA LEU A 12 -23.76 -3.07 38.20
C LEU A 12 -23.66 -3.90 36.90
N LEU A 13 -24.78 -4.08 36.20
CA LEU A 13 -24.82 -4.80 34.93
C LEU A 13 -23.95 -4.11 33.87
N LEU A 14 -24.12 -2.80 33.69
CA LEU A 14 -23.32 -1.99 32.76
C LEU A 14 -21.82 -2.04 33.10
N PHE A 15 -21.48 -1.96 34.38
CA PHE A 15 -20.11 -2.06 34.84
C PHE A 15 -19.49 -3.41 34.46
N LEU A 16 -20.20 -4.52 34.69
CA LEU A 16 -19.73 -5.85 34.30
C LEU A 16 -19.59 -5.96 32.77
N PHE A 17 -20.59 -5.50 32.00
CA PHE A 17 -20.53 -5.51 30.54
C PHE A 17 -19.33 -4.71 30.00
N SER A 18 -19.01 -3.56 30.60
CA SER A 18 -17.89 -2.72 30.15
C SER A 18 -16.55 -3.46 30.19
N SER A 19 -16.34 -4.28 31.23
CA SER A 19 -15.14 -5.09 31.41
C SER A 19 -15.07 -6.21 30.35
N LEU A 20 -16.20 -6.88 30.08
CA LEU A 20 -16.25 -7.93 29.05
C LEU A 20 -16.02 -7.37 27.64
N LEU A 21 -16.64 -6.24 27.30
CA LEU A 21 -16.47 -5.61 25.99
C LEU A 21 -15.00 -5.29 25.72
N ARG A 22 -14.29 -4.69 26.70
CA ARG A 22 -12.87 -4.40 26.57
C ARG A 22 -12.03 -5.65 26.28
N ASN A 23 -12.36 -6.76 26.95
CA ASN A 23 -11.62 -8.00 26.77
C ASN A 23 -11.84 -8.60 25.37
N LEU A 24 -13.09 -8.60 24.88
CA LEU A 24 -13.44 -9.07 23.53
C LEU A 24 -12.75 -8.25 22.43
N PHE A 25 -12.79 -6.91 22.53
CA PHE A 25 -12.10 -6.04 21.56
C PHE A 25 -10.58 -6.24 21.59
N SER A 26 -10.00 -6.44 22.78
CA SER A 26 -8.56 -6.70 22.90
C SER A 26 -8.16 -8.05 22.28
N TYR A 27 -9.00 -9.08 22.41
CA TYR A 27 -8.76 -10.38 21.82
C TYR A 27 -8.80 -10.33 20.29
N LYS A 28 -9.83 -9.67 19.73
CA LYS A 28 -9.93 -9.47 18.28
C LYS A 28 -8.71 -8.74 17.73
N SER A 29 -8.31 -7.64 18.37
CA SER A 29 -7.14 -6.86 17.94
C SER A 29 -5.84 -7.68 17.95
N LYS A 30 -5.67 -8.58 18.93
CA LYS A 30 -4.52 -9.49 19.00
C LYS A 30 -4.54 -10.55 17.89
N LEU A 31 -5.71 -11.06 17.53
CA LEU A 31 -5.85 -11.99 16.39
C LEU A 31 -5.53 -11.31 15.07
N ASP A 32 -6.07 -10.11 14.85
CA ASP A 32 -5.81 -9.33 13.64
C ASP A 32 -4.30 -9.01 13.51
N PHE A 33 -3.67 -8.61 14.62
CA PHE A 33 -2.21 -8.41 14.67
C PHE A 33 -1.43 -9.68 14.34
N TYR A 34 -1.81 -10.83 14.92
CA TYR A 34 -1.15 -12.11 14.67
C TYR A 34 -1.22 -12.51 13.19
N GLU A 35 -2.41 -12.43 12.57
CA GLU A 35 -2.57 -12.79 11.17
C GLU A 35 -1.82 -11.82 10.25
N GLN A 36 -1.84 -10.52 10.53
CA GLN A 36 -1.06 -9.55 9.77
C GLN A 36 0.45 -9.83 9.88
N PHE A 37 0.94 -10.10 11.10
CA PHE A 37 2.35 -10.40 11.32
C PHE A 37 2.77 -11.69 10.60
N LYS A 38 1.95 -12.74 10.68
CA LYS A 38 2.16 -14.01 9.99
C LYS A 38 2.20 -13.86 8.47
N GLN A 39 1.34 -13.03 7.90
CA GLN A 39 1.36 -12.72 6.46
C GLN A 39 2.64 -11.97 6.07
N ASN A 40 3.04 -10.97 6.86
CA ASN A 40 4.28 -10.22 6.63
C ASN A 40 5.51 -11.12 6.73
N PHE A 41 5.56 -12.01 7.72
CA PHE A 41 6.63 -12.98 7.88
C PHE A 41 6.77 -13.88 6.64
N LYS A 42 5.66 -14.46 6.16
CA LYS A 42 5.66 -15.29 4.94
C LYS A 42 6.10 -14.51 3.70
N LYS A 43 5.74 -13.23 3.61
CA LYS A 43 6.16 -12.35 2.50
C LYS A 43 7.67 -12.13 2.53
N GLU A 44 8.23 -11.79 3.68
CA GLU A 44 9.67 -11.57 3.83
C GLU A 44 10.49 -12.86 3.68
N GLU A 45 9.96 -14.00 4.11
CA GLU A 45 10.56 -15.31 3.86
C GLU A 45 10.67 -15.61 2.36
N LYS A 46 9.57 -15.44 1.60
CA LYS A 46 9.58 -15.58 0.14
C LYS A 46 10.57 -14.62 -0.52
N ARG A 47 10.59 -13.36 -0.07
CA ARG A 47 11.52 -12.34 -0.57
C ARG A 47 12.98 -12.74 -0.32
N ASN A 48 13.29 -13.27 0.87
CA ASN A 48 14.63 -13.74 1.20
C ASN A 48 15.09 -14.87 0.27
N ILE A 49 14.21 -15.85 0.01
CA ILE A 49 14.48 -16.95 -0.93
C ILE A 49 14.72 -16.40 -2.34
N GLN A 50 13.87 -15.49 -2.83
CA GLN A 50 14.02 -14.86 -4.14
C GLN A 50 15.37 -14.14 -4.26
N LEU A 51 15.72 -13.31 -3.28
CA LEU A 51 16.96 -12.55 -3.26
C LEU A 51 18.19 -13.47 -3.23
N LYS A 52 18.16 -14.56 -2.44
CA LYS A 52 19.24 -15.55 -2.43
C LYS A 52 19.41 -16.22 -3.79
N THR A 53 18.30 -16.59 -4.43
CA THR A 53 18.33 -17.16 -5.78
C THR A 53 18.87 -16.16 -6.80
N GLU A 54 18.47 -14.90 -6.73
CA GLU A 54 19.00 -13.84 -7.59
C GLU A 54 20.49 -13.62 -7.41
N VAL A 55 21.00 -13.67 -6.17
CA VAL A 55 22.43 -13.55 -5.89
C VAL A 55 23.21 -14.68 -6.54
N VAL A 56 22.72 -15.92 -6.43
CA VAL A 56 23.36 -17.07 -7.10
C VAL A 56 23.28 -16.92 -8.62
N ARG A 57 22.12 -16.54 -9.16
CA ARG A 57 21.90 -16.34 -10.60
C ARG A 57 22.85 -15.28 -11.17
N LYS A 58 23.01 -14.14 -10.49
CA LYS A 58 23.90 -13.05 -10.92
C LYS A 58 25.39 -13.39 -10.85
N LYS A 59 25.77 -14.38 -10.07
CA LYS A 59 27.15 -14.89 -10.01
C LYS A 59 27.46 -15.89 -11.11
N SER A 60 26.48 -16.36 -11.88
CA SER A 60 26.74 -17.28 -12.98
C SER A 60 27.52 -16.58 -14.09
N THR A 61 28.44 -17.31 -14.72
CA THR A 61 29.26 -16.79 -15.83
C THR A 61 28.41 -16.28 -16.98
N GLU A 62 27.29 -16.95 -17.27
CA GLU A 62 26.34 -16.57 -18.32
C GLU A 62 25.69 -15.20 -18.03
N GLU A 63 25.29 -14.94 -16.79
CA GLU A 63 24.67 -13.65 -16.44
C GLU A 63 25.70 -12.53 -16.42
N ILE A 64 26.94 -12.82 -16.00
CA ILE A 64 28.06 -11.89 -16.06
C ILE A 64 28.37 -11.52 -17.51
N GLU A 65 28.52 -12.51 -18.40
CA GLU A 65 28.73 -12.30 -19.84
C GLU A 65 27.60 -11.48 -20.45
N LYS A 66 26.35 -11.88 -20.20
CA LYS A 66 25.17 -11.15 -20.66
C LYS A 66 25.15 -9.70 -20.16
N THR A 67 25.51 -9.46 -18.90
CA THR A 67 25.57 -8.10 -18.32
C THR A 67 26.65 -7.27 -19.01
N ILE A 68 27.85 -7.82 -19.19
CA ILE A 68 28.95 -7.14 -19.90
C ILE A 68 28.54 -6.83 -21.34
N ARG A 69 27.99 -7.81 -22.05
CA ARG A 69 27.55 -7.68 -23.44
C ARG A 69 26.46 -6.62 -23.61
N ASN A 70 25.47 -6.59 -22.72
CA ASN A 70 24.41 -5.58 -22.72
C ASN A 70 24.95 -4.17 -22.44
N ASN A 71 25.91 -4.01 -21.52
CA ASN A 71 26.54 -2.72 -21.24
C ASN A 71 27.36 -2.20 -22.43
N LEU A 72 27.87 -3.11 -23.27
CA LEU A 72 28.57 -2.78 -24.51
C LEU A 72 27.61 -2.62 -25.70
N ASN A 73 26.29 -2.69 -25.48
CA ASN A 73 25.25 -2.68 -26.52
C ASN A 73 25.50 -3.72 -27.64
N LEU A 74 26.09 -4.87 -27.29
CA LEU A 74 26.34 -5.97 -28.22
C LEU A 74 25.17 -6.97 -28.22
N LEU A 75 24.86 -7.55 -29.38
CA LEU A 75 23.81 -8.56 -29.53
C LEU A 75 24.42 -9.95 -29.68
N LYS A 76 23.75 -10.95 -29.10
CA LYS A 76 24.04 -12.35 -29.38
C LYS A 76 23.23 -12.81 -30.60
N ASP A 77 23.68 -13.87 -31.26
CA ASP A 77 22.94 -14.49 -32.36
C ASP A 77 21.50 -14.83 -31.92
N ASN A 78 20.52 -14.43 -32.73
CA ASN A 78 19.08 -14.53 -32.49
C ASN A 78 18.49 -13.60 -31.41
N GLU A 79 19.20 -12.56 -30.97
CA GLU A 79 18.62 -11.51 -30.12
C GLU A 79 18.10 -10.32 -30.95
N ILE A 80 17.00 -9.71 -30.49
CA ILE A 80 16.36 -8.56 -31.13
C ILE A 80 16.64 -7.30 -30.30
N ALA A 81 17.23 -6.28 -30.92
CA ALA A 81 17.35 -4.96 -30.31
C ALA A 81 16.02 -4.20 -30.38
N LEU A 82 15.45 -3.86 -29.22
CA LEU A 82 14.30 -2.96 -29.12
C LEU A 82 14.79 -1.52 -28.98
N ILE A 83 14.64 -0.72 -30.03
CA ILE A 83 14.97 0.71 -30.02
C ILE A 83 13.69 1.47 -29.69
N ILE A 84 13.63 2.07 -28.50
CA ILE A 84 12.49 2.87 -28.06
C ILE A 84 12.81 4.34 -28.35
N PRO A 85 12.00 5.04 -29.17
CA PRO A 85 12.20 6.47 -29.39
C PRO A 85 11.97 7.25 -28.09
N PRO A 86 12.68 8.38 -27.88
CA PRO A 86 12.44 9.21 -26.72
C PRO A 86 10.96 9.67 -26.71
N PRO A 87 10.33 9.78 -25.53
CA PRO A 87 8.97 10.29 -25.45
C PRO A 87 8.92 11.68 -26.07
N PRO A 88 7.84 12.03 -26.79
CA PRO A 88 7.69 13.37 -27.34
C PRO A 88 7.76 14.39 -26.20
N ILE A 89 8.51 15.47 -26.42
CA ILE A 89 8.62 16.57 -25.46
C ILE A 89 7.24 17.22 -25.40
N VAL A 90 6.46 16.88 -24.37
CA VAL A 90 5.18 17.53 -24.11
C VAL A 90 5.50 18.88 -23.49
N SER A 91 5.32 19.96 -24.26
CA SER A 91 5.31 21.31 -23.72
C SER A 91 4.22 21.37 -22.65
N VAL A 92 4.62 21.49 -21.38
CA VAL A 92 3.68 21.61 -20.27
C VAL A 92 3.00 22.96 -20.42
N THR A 93 1.80 22.99 -21.01
CA THR A 93 0.94 24.17 -20.93
C THR A 93 0.68 24.40 -19.46
N VAL A 94 1.14 25.54 -18.95
CA VAL A 94 0.91 25.93 -17.55
C VAL A 94 -0.60 26.05 -17.39
N THR A 95 -1.23 25.04 -16.77
CA THR A 95 -2.64 25.13 -16.42
C THR A 95 -2.76 26.32 -15.46
N PRO A 96 -3.59 27.34 -15.77
CA PRO A 96 -3.78 28.46 -14.86
C PRO A 96 -4.21 27.91 -13.50
N THR A 97 -3.69 28.51 -12.42
CA THR A 97 -4.00 28.09 -11.06
C THR A 97 -5.53 27.99 -10.91
N PRO A 98 -6.07 26.81 -10.55
CA PRO A 98 -7.50 26.65 -10.43
C PRO A 98 -8.03 27.62 -9.38
N GLN A 99 -9.14 28.28 -9.69
CA GLN A 99 -9.79 29.17 -8.74
C GLN A 99 -10.15 28.39 -7.45
N PRO A 100 -10.21 29.03 -6.28
CA PRO A 100 -10.64 28.36 -5.05
C PRO A 100 -11.98 27.65 -5.22
N ASN A 101 -12.14 26.46 -4.61
CA ASN A 101 -13.33 25.61 -4.78
C ASN A 101 -14.65 26.37 -4.60
N TRP A 102 -14.74 27.25 -3.61
CA TRP A 102 -15.95 28.04 -3.35
C TRP A 102 -16.35 28.95 -4.53
N ARG A 103 -15.36 29.47 -5.27
CA ARG A 103 -15.56 30.39 -6.39
C ARG A 103 -16.01 29.63 -7.63
N GLN A 104 -15.48 28.42 -7.83
CA GLN A 104 -15.94 27.49 -8.86
C GLN A 104 -17.40 27.09 -8.63
N TRP A 105 -17.77 26.74 -7.40
CA TRP A 105 -19.17 26.44 -7.06
C TRP A 105 -20.08 27.64 -7.25
N TRP A 106 -19.64 28.83 -6.86
CA TRP A 106 -20.42 30.05 -7.04
C TRP A 106 -20.67 30.35 -8.53
N GLU A 107 -19.64 30.22 -9.37
CA GLU A 107 -19.76 30.43 -10.82
C GLU A 107 -20.62 29.35 -11.50
N LEU A 108 -20.58 28.09 -11.04
CA LEU A 108 -21.46 27.03 -11.54
C LEU A 108 -22.94 27.29 -11.26
N TYR A 109 -23.27 27.83 -10.07
CA TYR A 109 -24.67 28.03 -9.66
C TYR A 109 -25.21 29.42 -9.95
N PHE A 110 -24.33 30.43 -10.05
CA PHE A 110 -24.71 31.84 -10.15
C PHE A 110 -23.93 32.60 -11.24
N GLY A 111 -23.05 31.93 -11.97
CA GLY A 111 -22.37 32.50 -13.15
C GLY A 111 -23.36 32.74 -14.27
N LYS A 112 -23.27 33.91 -14.88
CA LYS A 112 -24.18 34.39 -15.92
C LYS A 112 -23.77 33.78 -17.27
N ASN A 113 -24.73 33.21 -18.00
CA ASN A 113 -24.57 32.92 -19.44
C ASN A 113 -24.28 34.19 -20.23
#